data_AF-A0A7C4J2S6-F1
#
_entry.id   AF-A0A7C4J2S6-F1
#
_cell.length_a   1.000
_cell.length_b   1.000
_cell.length_c   1.000
_cell.angle_alpha   90.00
_cell.angle_beta   90.00
_cell.angle_gamma   90.00
#
_symmetry.space_group_name_H-M   'P 1'
#
loop_
_entity.id
_entity.type
_entity.pdbx_description
1 polymer ?
#
loop_
_entity_poly.entity_id
_entity_poly.type
_entity_poly.pdbx_seq_one_letter_code
_entity_poly.pdbx_strand_id
1 'polypeptide(L)'
;MKKIIILIIVSLVFSISCIKEAKHNILVIHSFFGNVTIHSNNSIQQPKVGDSLSLNDVLITDKGSIVDLLYRDSGIIRINENTKVTVSSLIKGDADDVVLDIDTGKTFATLGKLKKGDNFALKSKTVIAAVRGTSFRMVASEKGASVDVVTGKVKVQPVSNNTVVEDVEVIVEENQTVALDTKTVETIVQKIEEKKSTATEQDAQQKIVEEIKETIKPIETPKETIKEIKQEVKDIPVVATVHEEVKQEISRVVEDDTKAKKREEETLKQEKEKAEKAMQLKLEKERKAKMMAQKLQEEKRAKEKAEREKAAKEQKIKEDRVKNIPTL
;
A
#
# COMPACT_ATOMS: atom_id res chain seq x y z
N MET A 1 -63.49 43.74 6.92
CA MET A 1 -62.22 43.39 7.61
C MET A 1 -61.90 41.89 7.57
N LYS A 2 -62.83 40.98 7.86
CA LYS A 2 -62.59 39.50 7.78
C LYS A 2 -62.16 38.98 6.39
N LYS A 3 -62.65 39.57 5.30
CA LYS A 3 -62.27 39.18 3.91
C LYS A 3 -60.87 39.63 3.49
N ILE A 4 -60.33 40.69 4.12
CA ILE A 4 -58.96 41.19 3.84
C ILE A 4 -57.92 40.33 4.59
N ILE A 5 -58.26 39.84 5.78
CA ILE A 5 -57.40 38.94 6.57
C ILE A 5 -57.24 37.58 5.87
N ILE A 6 -58.29 37.06 5.24
CA ILE A 6 -58.23 35.80 4.48
C ILE A 6 -57.33 35.93 3.24
N LEU A 7 -57.30 37.09 2.58
CA LEU A 7 -56.49 37.30 1.37
C LEU A 7 -54.98 37.43 1.68
N ILE A 8 -54.64 37.95 2.86
CA ILE A 8 -53.24 38.02 3.34
C ILE A 8 -52.74 36.65 3.81
N ILE A 9 -53.61 35.83 4.40
CA ILE A 9 -53.26 34.46 4.84
C ILE A 9 -53.08 33.52 3.64
N VAL A 10 -53.86 33.68 2.56
CA VAL A 10 -53.69 32.88 1.33
C VAL A 10 -52.42 33.27 0.55
N SER A 11 -51.99 34.54 0.62
CA SER A 11 -50.73 35.00 0.01
C SER A 11 -49.47 34.52 0.76
N LEU A 12 -49.57 34.20 2.06
CA LEU A 12 -48.43 33.77 2.87
C LEU A 12 -48.14 32.26 2.76
N VAL A 13 -49.09 31.48 2.24
CA VAL A 13 -48.95 30.02 2.08
C VAL A 13 -48.30 29.64 0.74
N PHE A 14 -48.17 30.58 -0.21
CA PHE A 14 -47.58 30.30 -1.54
C PHE A 14 -46.03 30.42 -1.58
N SER A 15 -45.38 30.76 -0.46
CA SER A 15 -43.92 31.00 -0.42
C SER A 15 -43.10 29.83 0.17
N ILE A 16 -43.71 28.67 0.45
CA ILE A 16 -43.02 27.55 1.14
C ILE A 16 -42.50 26.46 0.20
N SER A 17 -42.86 26.43 -1.09
CA SER A 17 -42.33 25.43 -2.02
C SER A 17 -41.11 25.92 -2.80
N CYS A 18 -40.02 26.14 -2.06
CA CYS A 18 -38.68 26.01 -2.61
C CYS A 18 -37.98 24.87 -1.84
N ILE A 19 -38.45 23.64 -2.07
CA ILE A 19 -37.68 22.44 -1.71
C ILE A 19 -36.48 22.46 -2.63
N LYS A 20 -35.37 22.99 -2.14
CA LYS A 20 -34.07 22.88 -2.80
C LYS A 20 -33.74 21.40 -2.80
N GLU A 21 -33.97 20.73 -3.92
CA GLU A 21 -33.48 19.37 -4.13
C GLU A 21 -32.00 19.35 -3.75
N ALA A 22 -31.65 18.53 -2.77
CA ALA A 22 -30.27 18.32 -2.41
C ALA A 22 -29.58 17.76 -3.66
N LYS A 23 -28.71 18.57 -4.28
CA LYS A 23 -27.83 18.08 -5.35
C LYS A 23 -26.98 16.97 -4.73
N HIS A 24 -27.39 15.72 -4.94
CA HIS A 24 -26.62 14.56 -4.51
C HIS A 24 -25.42 14.42 -5.45
N ASN A 25 -24.34 15.11 -5.10
CA ASN A 25 -23.06 14.94 -5.75
C ASN A 25 -22.49 13.57 -5.35
N ILE A 26 -22.14 12.75 -6.34
CA ILE A 26 -21.63 11.39 -6.10
C ILE A 26 -20.12 11.42 -5.85
N LEU A 27 -19.38 12.25 -6.60
CA LEU A 27 -17.95 12.41 -6.45
C LEU A 27 -17.64 13.87 -6.14
N VAL A 28 -17.02 14.13 -5.00
CA VAL A 28 -16.71 15.48 -4.52
C VAL A 28 -15.24 15.54 -4.08
N ILE A 29 -14.54 16.62 -4.41
CA ILE A 29 -13.20 16.89 -3.89
C ILE A 29 -13.30 17.10 -2.38
N HIS A 30 -12.75 16.15 -1.62
CA HIS A 30 -12.72 16.23 -0.16
C HIS A 30 -11.52 17.06 0.32
N SER A 31 -10.34 16.71 -0.15
CA SER A 31 -9.08 17.40 0.15
C SER A 31 -8.08 17.18 -0.96
N PHE A 32 -7.12 18.08 -1.09
CA PHE A 32 -6.00 17.90 -1.99
C PHE A 32 -4.75 18.60 -1.46
N PHE A 33 -3.59 18.14 -1.90
CA PHE A 33 -2.28 18.70 -1.60
C PHE A 33 -1.43 18.68 -2.87
N GLY A 34 -0.56 19.69 -3.04
CA GLY A 34 0.30 19.80 -4.22
C GLY A 34 -0.43 20.34 -5.46
N ASN A 35 0.10 20.01 -6.64
CA ASN A 35 -0.44 20.43 -7.92
C ASN A 35 -1.44 19.39 -8.45
N VAL A 36 -2.70 19.78 -8.47
CA VAL A 36 -3.82 18.97 -8.96
C VAL A 36 -4.60 19.79 -9.97
N THR A 37 -4.95 19.18 -11.10
CA THR A 37 -5.78 19.82 -12.13
C THR A 37 -6.99 18.96 -12.48
N ILE A 38 -8.10 19.61 -12.75
CA ILE A 38 -9.31 19.02 -13.34
C ILE A 38 -9.43 19.58 -14.75
N HIS A 39 -9.45 18.69 -15.73
CA HIS A 39 -9.75 19.02 -17.12
C HIS A 39 -11.21 18.66 -17.36
N SER A 40 -12.06 19.68 -17.44
CA SER A 40 -13.49 19.54 -17.70
C SER A 40 -13.79 20.11 -19.08
N ASN A 41 -14.14 19.25 -20.04
CA ASN A 41 -14.40 19.62 -21.44
C ASN A 41 -13.24 20.45 -22.05
N ASN A 42 -13.35 21.78 -22.03
CA ASN A 42 -12.39 22.73 -22.61
C ASN A 42 -11.70 23.63 -21.58
N SER A 43 -11.90 23.40 -20.28
CA SER A 43 -11.27 24.18 -19.22
C SER A 43 -10.37 23.30 -18.37
N ILE A 44 -9.18 23.82 -18.08
CA ILE A 44 -8.28 23.29 -17.06
C ILE A 44 -8.41 24.19 -15.84
N GLN A 45 -8.73 23.61 -14.70
CA GLN A 45 -8.89 24.33 -13.44
C GLN A 45 -8.20 23.60 -12.30
N GLN A 46 -7.79 24.35 -11.28
CA GLN A 46 -7.41 23.75 -10.00
C GLN A 46 -8.67 23.36 -9.22
N PRO A 47 -8.65 22.22 -8.51
CA PRO A 47 -9.79 21.81 -7.71
C PRO A 47 -9.99 22.76 -6.52
N LYS A 48 -11.23 22.86 -6.06
CA LYS A 48 -11.58 23.42 -4.75
C LYS A 48 -12.25 22.34 -3.92
N VAL A 49 -12.02 22.39 -2.61
CA VAL A 49 -12.75 21.52 -1.67
C VAL A 49 -14.25 21.77 -1.83
N GLY A 50 -15.01 20.69 -2.02
CA GLY A 50 -16.45 20.73 -2.30
C GLY A 50 -16.83 20.73 -3.78
N ASP A 51 -15.87 20.86 -4.71
CA ASP A 51 -16.16 20.74 -6.14
C ASP A 51 -16.63 19.33 -6.48
N SER A 52 -17.70 19.22 -7.26
CA SER A 52 -18.20 17.93 -7.75
C SER A 52 -17.56 17.58 -9.10
N LEU A 53 -17.13 16.33 -9.24
CA LEU A 53 -16.72 15.80 -10.54
C LEU A 53 -17.93 15.41 -11.39
N SER A 54 -17.77 15.58 -12.69
CA SER A 54 -18.74 15.28 -13.74
C SER A 54 -18.22 14.18 -14.67
N LEU A 55 -19.14 13.60 -15.45
CA LEU A 55 -18.78 12.66 -16.51
C LEU A 55 -17.75 13.31 -17.46
N ASN A 56 -16.73 12.54 -17.85
CA ASN A 56 -15.59 12.94 -18.68
C ASN A 56 -14.60 13.93 -18.06
N ASP A 57 -14.76 14.30 -16.79
CA ASP A 57 -13.71 15.05 -16.10
C ASP A 57 -12.44 14.20 -15.96
N VAL A 58 -11.30 14.81 -16.24
CA VAL A 58 -9.98 14.19 -16.07
C VAL A 58 -9.24 14.88 -14.92
N LEU A 59 -8.96 14.13 -13.87
CA LEU A 59 -8.22 14.57 -12.69
C LEU A 59 -6.77 14.12 -12.80
N ILE A 60 -5.85 15.06 -12.71
CA ILE A 60 -4.40 14.83 -12.84
C ILE A 60 -3.71 15.29 -11.56
N THR A 61 -2.83 14.44 -11.05
CA THR A 61 -2.00 14.70 -9.87
C THR A 61 -0.53 14.61 -10.27
N ASP A 62 0.22 15.68 -10.07
CA ASP A 62 1.65 15.68 -10.36
C ASP A 62 2.45 15.01 -9.22
N LYS A 63 3.77 14.91 -9.41
CA LYS A 63 4.71 14.49 -8.36
C LYS A 63 4.49 15.27 -7.06
N GLY A 64 4.45 14.55 -5.93
CA GLY A 64 4.21 15.09 -4.59
C GLY A 64 2.79 15.58 -4.33
N SER A 65 1.84 15.29 -5.24
CA SER A 65 0.45 15.76 -5.15
C SER A 65 -0.50 14.62 -4.85
N ILE A 66 -1.57 14.90 -4.10
CA ILE A 66 -2.57 13.91 -3.69
C ILE A 66 -3.93 14.59 -3.72
N VAL A 67 -4.98 13.86 -4.11
CA VAL A 67 -6.36 14.31 -3.98
C VAL A 67 -7.22 13.17 -3.43
N ASP A 68 -8.04 13.49 -2.43
CA ASP A 68 -9.02 12.59 -1.85
C ASP A 68 -10.40 13.01 -2.35
N LEU A 69 -11.11 12.06 -2.96
CA LEU A 69 -12.49 12.21 -3.39
C LEU A 69 -13.42 11.57 -2.36
N LEU A 70 -14.49 12.27 -2.01
CA LEU A 70 -15.60 11.72 -1.27
C LEU A 70 -16.59 11.09 -2.26
N TYR A 71 -16.85 9.79 -2.10
CA TYR A 71 -17.90 9.07 -2.80
C TYR A 71 -19.19 9.11 -1.97
N ARG A 72 -20.11 10.01 -2.34
CA ARG A 72 -21.31 10.38 -1.58
C ARG A 72 -20.97 10.73 -0.13
N ASP A 73 -21.41 9.91 0.81
CA ASP A 73 -21.10 9.88 2.24
C ASP A 73 -20.58 8.48 2.62
N SER A 74 -20.25 7.66 1.62
CA SER A 74 -20.06 6.21 1.76
C SER A 74 -18.65 5.73 1.38
N GLY A 75 -17.72 6.63 1.09
CA GLY A 75 -16.36 6.21 0.80
C GLY A 75 -15.38 7.35 0.50
N ILE A 76 -14.09 7.03 0.58
CA ILE A 76 -13.00 7.90 0.17
C ILE A 76 -12.18 7.20 -0.92
N ILE A 77 -11.83 7.95 -1.96
CA ILE A 77 -10.98 7.51 -3.06
C ILE A 77 -9.77 8.46 -3.11
N ARG A 78 -8.62 7.97 -2.66
CA ARG A 78 -7.34 8.67 -2.73
C ARG A 78 -6.69 8.43 -4.08
N ILE A 79 -6.29 9.51 -4.74
CA ILE A 79 -5.53 9.54 -5.97
C ILE A 79 -4.16 10.11 -5.61
N ASN A 80 -3.13 9.26 -5.71
CA ASN A 80 -1.75 9.61 -5.35
C ASN A 80 -1.03 10.32 -6.49
N GLU A 81 0.18 10.78 -6.24
CA GLU A 81 1.01 11.46 -7.23
C GLU A 81 1.18 10.68 -8.54
N ASN A 82 1.45 11.42 -9.62
CA ASN A 82 1.66 10.90 -10.97
C ASN A 82 0.49 10.05 -11.47
N THR A 83 -0.73 10.42 -11.09
CA THR A 83 -1.95 9.68 -11.43
C THR A 83 -2.87 10.52 -12.32
N LYS A 84 -3.40 9.88 -13.35
CA LYS A 84 -4.42 10.43 -14.25
C LYS A 84 -5.67 9.56 -14.18
N VAL A 85 -6.78 10.18 -13.79
CA VAL A 85 -8.07 9.53 -13.59
C VAL A 85 -9.14 10.22 -14.43
N THR A 86 -9.91 9.45 -15.19
CA THR A 86 -11.06 9.95 -15.95
C THR A 86 -12.36 9.40 -15.36
N VAL A 87 -13.37 10.24 -15.15
CA VAL A 87 -14.70 9.79 -14.77
C VAL A 87 -15.41 9.25 -16.01
N SER A 88 -15.36 7.94 -16.23
CA SER A 88 -15.86 7.29 -17.46
C SER A 88 -17.32 6.86 -17.38
N SER A 89 -17.85 6.63 -16.18
CA SER A 89 -19.29 6.49 -15.91
C SER A 89 -19.66 7.27 -14.65
N LEU A 90 -20.79 7.97 -14.70
CA LEU A 90 -21.37 8.71 -13.58
C LEU A 90 -22.89 8.79 -13.74
N ILE A 91 -23.56 7.66 -13.58
CA ILE A 91 -25.02 7.59 -13.62
C ILE A 91 -25.55 7.93 -12.23
N LYS A 92 -26.44 8.93 -12.16
CA LYS A 92 -27.11 9.36 -10.93
C LYS A 92 -28.57 8.91 -10.99
N GLY A 93 -29.03 8.11 -10.02
CA GLY A 93 -30.41 7.63 -10.00
C GLY A 93 -30.72 6.72 -8.83
N ASP A 94 -31.69 5.81 -9.02
CA ASP A 94 -32.05 4.79 -8.02
C ASP A 94 -30.95 3.76 -7.80
N ALA A 95 -30.12 3.55 -8.82
CA ALA A 95 -28.92 2.73 -8.79
C ALA A 95 -27.80 3.54 -9.45
N ASP A 96 -26.82 3.95 -8.65
CA ASP A 96 -25.68 4.67 -9.20
C ASP A 96 -24.75 3.73 -9.95
N ASP A 97 -24.10 4.23 -10.98
CA ASP A 97 -23.00 3.53 -11.63
C ASP A 97 -21.83 4.50 -11.80
N VAL A 98 -20.72 4.17 -11.14
CA VAL A 98 -19.50 4.97 -11.17
C VAL A 98 -18.33 4.12 -11.61
N VAL A 99 -17.69 4.56 -12.70
CA VAL A 99 -16.45 3.96 -13.18
C VAL A 99 -15.40 5.07 -13.30
N LEU A 100 -14.26 4.84 -12.66
CA LEU A 100 -13.09 5.70 -12.76
C LEU A 100 -12.00 4.98 -13.58
N ASP A 101 -11.65 5.55 -14.73
CA ASP A 101 -10.59 5.04 -15.60
C ASP A 101 -9.24 5.60 -15.13
N ILE A 102 -8.36 4.72 -14.68
CA ILE A 102 -7.01 5.01 -14.22
C ILE A 102 -6.04 4.70 -15.38
N ASP A 103 -5.58 5.74 -16.06
CA ASP A 103 -4.65 5.59 -17.19
C ASP A 103 -3.28 5.16 -16.67
N THR A 104 -2.78 5.87 -15.66
CA THR A 104 -1.50 5.63 -15.00
C THR A 104 -1.58 6.08 -13.56
N GLY A 105 -0.75 5.49 -12.69
CA GLY A 105 -0.55 5.94 -11.32
C GLY A 105 -1.19 5.01 -10.29
N LYS A 106 -1.43 5.55 -9.09
CA LYS A 106 -1.84 4.77 -7.91
C LYS A 106 -3.08 5.38 -7.28
N THR A 107 -4.10 4.55 -7.14
CA THR A 107 -5.34 4.91 -6.45
C THR A 107 -5.63 3.94 -5.31
N PHE A 108 -6.24 4.46 -4.26
CA PHE A 108 -6.69 3.69 -3.13
C PHE A 108 -8.14 4.06 -2.83
N ALA A 109 -9.02 3.07 -2.76
CA ALA A 109 -10.45 3.28 -2.51
C ALA A 109 -10.86 2.49 -1.28
N THR A 110 -11.49 3.17 -0.33
CA THR A 110 -12.21 2.55 0.79
C THR A 110 -13.66 2.98 0.71
N LEU A 111 -14.50 2.03 0.33
CA LEU A 111 -15.94 2.22 0.19
C LEU A 111 -16.65 1.33 1.20
N GLY A 112 -17.65 1.87 1.86
CA GLY A 112 -18.60 1.09 2.66
C GLY A 112 -19.52 0.29 1.76
N LYS A 113 -20.47 -0.42 2.37
CA LYS A 113 -21.43 -1.20 1.60
C LYS A 113 -22.29 -0.28 0.74
N LEU A 114 -22.15 -0.43 -0.58
CA LEU A 114 -22.97 0.26 -1.56
C LEU A 114 -24.43 -0.19 -1.45
N LYS A 115 -25.39 0.67 -1.82
CA LYS A 115 -26.81 0.29 -1.80
C LYS A 115 -27.05 -0.82 -2.82
N LYS A 116 -28.20 -1.48 -2.72
CA LYS A 116 -28.56 -2.49 -3.71
C LYS A 116 -28.78 -1.79 -5.05
N GLY A 117 -28.07 -2.24 -6.09
CA GLY A 117 -28.11 -1.64 -7.42
C GLY A 117 -26.91 -0.73 -7.72
N ASP A 118 -26.36 -0.07 -6.70
CA ASP A 118 -25.18 0.78 -6.86
C ASP A 118 -23.94 -0.03 -7.26
N ASN A 119 -23.21 0.50 -8.24
CA ASN A 119 -21.97 -0.06 -8.76
C ASN A 119 -20.84 0.96 -8.64
N PHE A 120 -19.68 0.48 -8.23
CA PHE A 120 -18.43 1.22 -8.30
C PHE A 120 -17.34 0.32 -8.86
N ALA A 121 -16.58 0.84 -9.82
CA ALA A 121 -15.39 0.17 -10.33
C ALA A 121 -14.23 1.15 -10.60
N LEU A 122 -13.02 0.66 -10.38
CA LEU A 122 -11.82 1.25 -10.98
C LEU A 122 -11.48 0.44 -12.23
N LYS A 123 -11.21 1.12 -13.34
CA LYS A 123 -10.85 0.49 -14.60
C LYS A 123 -9.49 0.99 -15.04
N SER A 124 -8.67 0.13 -15.60
CA SER A 124 -7.43 0.46 -16.28
C SER A 124 -7.45 -0.14 -17.68
N LYS A 125 -6.34 0.01 -18.41
CA LYS A 125 -6.19 -0.60 -19.73
C LYS A 125 -6.35 -2.13 -19.72
N THR A 126 -5.97 -2.80 -18.64
CA THR A 126 -5.94 -4.28 -18.58
C THR A 126 -6.92 -4.89 -17.59
N VAL A 127 -7.52 -4.10 -16.70
CA VAL A 127 -8.34 -4.59 -15.60
C VAL A 127 -9.53 -3.69 -15.32
N ILE A 128 -10.69 -4.27 -15.03
CA ILE A 128 -11.75 -3.63 -14.26
C ILE A 128 -11.91 -4.31 -12.91
N ALA A 129 -11.94 -3.51 -11.85
CA ALA A 129 -12.05 -3.92 -10.45
C ALA A 129 -13.36 -3.37 -9.87
N ALA A 130 -14.38 -4.21 -9.81
CA ALA A 130 -15.70 -3.87 -9.27
C ALA A 130 -15.84 -4.33 -7.81
N VAL A 131 -16.44 -3.48 -6.98
CA VAL A 131 -16.46 -3.68 -5.52
C VAL A 131 -17.80 -3.39 -4.88
N ARG A 132 -17.97 -3.90 -3.66
CA ARG A 132 -19.11 -3.62 -2.80
C ARG A 132 -18.69 -3.75 -1.33
N GLY A 133 -18.37 -2.62 -0.68
CA GLY A 133 -17.87 -2.63 0.70
C GLY A 133 -16.47 -3.20 0.79
N THR A 134 -15.50 -2.49 0.22
CA THR A 134 -14.13 -3.00 0.02
C THR A 134 -13.12 -1.86 0.18
N SER A 135 -11.98 -2.16 0.79
CA SER A 135 -10.78 -1.32 0.74
C SER A 135 -9.71 -1.97 -0.13
N PHE A 136 -9.27 -1.28 -1.18
CA PHE A 136 -8.33 -1.84 -2.13
C PHE A 136 -7.49 -0.75 -2.82
N ARG A 137 -6.35 -1.16 -3.36
CA ARG A 137 -5.45 -0.34 -4.15
C ARG A 137 -5.46 -0.80 -5.59
N MET A 138 -5.48 0.13 -6.53
CA MET A 138 -5.14 -0.13 -7.93
C MET A 138 -3.90 0.66 -8.32
N VAL A 139 -2.92 -0.04 -8.90
CA VAL A 139 -1.74 0.58 -9.54
C VAL A 139 -1.83 0.29 -11.02
N ALA A 140 -1.85 1.33 -11.85
CA ALA A 140 -1.98 1.22 -13.30
C ALA A 140 -0.77 1.84 -14.01
N SER A 141 -0.41 1.25 -15.14
CA SER A 141 0.64 1.72 -16.05
C SER A 141 0.32 1.29 -17.47
N GLU A 142 1.09 1.78 -18.44
CA GLU A 142 0.97 1.34 -19.84
C GLU A 142 1.17 -0.17 -20.03
N LYS A 143 1.94 -0.80 -19.13
CA LYS A 143 2.28 -2.23 -19.18
C LYS A 143 1.19 -3.12 -18.60
N GLY A 144 0.30 -2.57 -17.79
CA GLY A 144 -0.68 -3.35 -17.03
C GLY A 144 -1.09 -2.70 -15.73
N ALA A 145 -1.86 -3.44 -14.94
CA ALA A 145 -2.37 -3.01 -13.66
C ALA A 145 -2.34 -4.13 -12.63
N SER A 146 -2.21 -3.74 -11.36
CA SER A 146 -2.38 -4.61 -10.20
C SER A 146 -3.48 -4.09 -9.28
N VAL A 147 -4.16 -5.03 -8.64
CA VAL A 147 -5.22 -4.79 -7.67
C VAL A 147 -4.85 -5.50 -6.37
N ASP A 148 -4.66 -4.74 -5.29
CA ASP A 148 -4.34 -5.25 -3.96
C ASP A 148 -5.54 -5.05 -3.04
N VAL A 149 -6.05 -6.11 -2.42
CA VAL A 149 -7.25 -6.05 -1.57
C VAL A 149 -6.84 -6.04 -0.11
N VAL A 150 -7.25 -4.99 0.62
CA VAL A 150 -6.96 -4.82 2.05
C VAL A 150 -8.08 -5.38 2.89
N THR A 151 -9.34 -5.10 2.53
CA THR A 151 -10.53 -5.61 3.22
C THR A 151 -11.63 -5.85 2.20
N GLY A 152 -12.46 -6.87 2.44
CA GLY A 152 -13.60 -7.19 1.57
C GLY A 152 -13.19 -8.07 0.39
N LYS A 153 -13.91 -7.93 -0.73
CA LYS A 153 -13.66 -8.69 -1.96
C LYS A 153 -13.73 -7.77 -3.18
N VAL A 154 -12.90 -8.04 -4.18
CA VAL A 154 -12.92 -7.34 -5.46
C VAL A 154 -13.22 -8.35 -6.57
N LYS A 155 -14.20 -8.03 -7.40
CA LYS A 155 -14.39 -8.73 -8.68
C LYS A 155 -13.47 -8.11 -9.71
N VAL A 156 -12.55 -8.90 -10.25
CA VAL A 156 -11.57 -8.49 -11.26
C VAL A 156 -11.87 -9.19 -12.58
N GLN A 157 -11.94 -8.40 -13.65
CA GLN A 157 -12.13 -8.90 -15.02
C GLN A 157 -11.08 -8.26 -15.95
N PRO A 158 -10.51 -9.00 -16.92
CA PRO A 158 -9.62 -8.43 -17.91
C PRO A 158 -10.32 -7.39 -18.78
N VAL A 159 -9.57 -6.37 -19.20
CA VAL A 159 -10.02 -5.36 -20.17
C VAL A 159 -9.10 -5.41 -21.37
N SER A 160 -9.66 -5.47 -22.56
CA SER A 160 -8.92 -5.41 -23.82
C SER A 160 -9.61 -4.43 -24.76
N ASN A 161 -8.84 -3.57 -25.44
CA ASN A 161 -9.37 -2.54 -26.33
C ASN A 161 -10.53 -1.75 -25.70
N ASN A 162 -10.35 -1.33 -24.43
CA ASN A 162 -11.35 -0.59 -23.64
C ASN A 162 -12.67 -1.34 -23.36
N THR A 163 -12.73 -2.65 -23.64
CA THR A 163 -13.89 -3.51 -23.46
C THR A 163 -13.60 -4.59 -22.42
N VAL A 164 -14.57 -4.88 -21.55
CA VAL A 164 -14.43 -5.92 -20.52
C VAL A 164 -14.58 -7.29 -21.15
N VAL A 165 -13.67 -8.22 -20.81
CA VAL A 165 -13.76 -9.62 -21.22
C VAL A 165 -14.68 -10.36 -20.24
N GLU A 166 -15.98 -10.36 -20.55
CA GLU A 166 -17.03 -10.84 -19.63
C GLU A 166 -16.91 -12.32 -19.25
N ASP A 167 -16.36 -13.15 -20.14
CA ASP A 167 -16.20 -14.60 -19.94
C ASP A 167 -15.22 -14.94 -18.80
N VAL A 168 -14.40 -13.97 -18.36
CA VAL A 168 -13.35 -14.17 -17.37
C VAL A 168 -13.61 -13.30 -16.15
N GLU A 169 -13.78 -13.97 -15.01
CA GLU A 169 -14.01 -13.32 -13.72
C GLU A 169 -13.17 -13.99 -12.63
N VAL A 170 -12.44 -13.18 -11.88
CA VAL A 170 -11.66 -13.59 -10.72
C VAL A 170 -12.10 -12.80 -9.50
N ILE A 171 -12.36 -13.49 -8.39
CA ILE A 171 -12.62 -12.86 -7.10
C ILE A 171 -11.30 -12.80 -6.35
N VAL A 172 -10.89 -11.58 -5.98
CA VAL A 172 -9.71 -11.32 -5.16
C VAL A 172 -10.19 -11.02 -3.74
N GLU A 173 -9.69 -11.78 -2.78
CA GLU A 173 -10.05 -11.65 -1.37
C GLU A 173 -9.02 -10.82 -0.59
N GLU A 174 -9.33 -10.51 0.66
CA GLU A 174 -8.46 -9.76 1.55
C GLU A 174 -7.04 -10.36 1.65
N ASN A 175 -6.04 -9.47 1.62
CA ASN A 175 -4.60 -9.76 1.59
C ASN A 175 -4.14 -10.52 0.33
N GLN A 176 -4.91 -10.45 -0.75
CA GLN A 176 -4.51 -10.96 -2.05
C GLN A 176 -4.29 -9.84 -3.06
N THR A 177 -3.42 -10.13 -4.02
CA THR A 177 -3.11 -9.31 -5.17
C THR A 177 -3.38 -10.08 -6.45
N VAL A 178 -3.91 -9.40 -7.46
CA VAL A 178 -3.88 -9.88 -8.84
C VAL A 178 -3.22 -8.83 -9.71
N ALA A 179 -2.40 -9.27 -10.66
CA ALA A 179 -1.73 -8.39 -11.62
C ALA A 179 -1.97 -8.92 -13.04
N LEU A 180 -2.32 -8.02 -13.95
CA LEU A 180 -2.59 -8.32 -15.34
C LEU A 180 -1.82 -7.34 -16.22
N ASP A 181 -0.82 -7.87 -16.91
CA ASP A 181 -0.09 -7.14 -17.94
C ASP A 181 -0.79 -7.23 -19.30
N THR A 182 -0.42 -6.33 -20.22
CA THR A 182 -1.06 -6.26 -21.54
C THR A 182 -0.87 -7.55 -22.35
N LYS A 183 0.28 -8.21 -22.23
CA LYS A 183 0.59 -9.45 -22.96
C LYS A 183 -0.26 -10.62 -22.48
N THR A 184 -0.49 -10.69 -21.18
CA THR A 184 -1.33 -11.70 -20.54
C THR A 184 -2.77 -11.53 -21.02
N VAL A 185 -3.27 -10.28 -21.05
CA VAL A 185 -4.60 -9.97 -21.59
C VAL A 185 -4.71 -10.34 -23.07
N GLU A 186 -3.72 -9.99 -23.90
CA GLU A 186 -3.69 -10.35 -25.32
C GLU A 186 -3.77 -11.88 -25.50
N THR A 187 -2.99 -12.62 -24.71
CA THR A 187 -3.00 -14.10 -24.74
C THR A 187 -4.37 -14.67 -24.32
N ILE A 188 -5.00 -14.08 -23.31
CA ILE A 188 -6.34 -14.47 -22.85
C ILE A 188 -7.36 -14.29 -23.99
N VAL A 189 -7.36 -13.13 -24.64
CA VAL A 189 -8.29 -12.83 -25.73
C VAL A 189 -8.06 -13.75 -26.92
N GLN A 190 -6.81 -13.98 -27.32
CA GLN A 190 -6.47 -14.92 -28.40
C GLN A 190 -6.97 -16.34 -28.09
N LYS A 191 -6.71 -16.85 -26.88
CA LYS A 191 -7.20 -18.18 -26.46
C LYS A 191 -8.72 -18.28 -26.53
N ILE A 192 -9.44 -17.21 -26.19
CA ILE A 192 -10.91 -17.16 -26.26
C ILE A 192 -11.37 -17.15 -27.73
N GLU A 193 -10.77 -16.32 -28.58
CA GLU A 193 -11.14 -16.19 -30.01
C GLU A 193 -10.84 -17.46 -30.82
N GLU A 194 -9.62 -18.00 -30.70
CA GLU A 194 -9.20 -19.23 -31.41
C GLU A 194 -10.14 -20.41 -31.09
N LYS A 195 -10.54 -20.54 -29.83
CA LYS A 195 -11.38 -21.65 -29.39
C LYS A 195 -12.88 -21.42 -29.59
N LYS A 196 -13.35 -20.16 -29.67
CA LYS A 196 -14.71 -19.83 -30.18
C LYS A 196 -14.88 -20.19 -31.66
N SER A 197 -13.80 -20.14 -32.44
CA SER A 197 -13.82 -20.52 -33.86
C SER A 197 -13.85 -22.04 -34.11
N THR A 198 -13.50 -22.85 -33.11
CA THR A 198 -13.31 -24.31 -33.24
C THR A 198 -14.30 -25.17 -32.44
N ALA A 199 -15.13 -24.59 -31.55
CA ALA A 199 -16.00 -25.35 -30.66
C ALA A 199 -17.50 -25.01 -30.81
N THR A 200 -18.31 -26.04 -31.08
CA THR A 200 -19.80 -26.00 -30.98
C THR A 200 -20.31 -26.36 -29.58
N GLU A 201 -19.45 -26.77 -28.65
CA GLU A 201 -19.85 -27.29 -27.32
C GLU A 201 -19.57 -26.33 -26.17
N GLN A 202 -20.59 -26.07 -25.34
CA GLN A 202 -20.49 -25.26 -24.11
C GLN A 202 -19.46 -25.81 -23.10
N ASP A 203 -19.23 -27.13 -23.09
CA ASP A 203 -18.27 -27.78 -22.19
C ASP A 203 -16.81 -27.44 -22.51
N ALA A 204 -16.49 -27.20 -23.78
CA ALA A 204 -15.17 -26.73 -24.18
C ALA A 204 -14.92 -25.30 -23.70
N GLN A 205 -15.94 -24.45 -23.70
CA GLN A 205 -15.86 -23.05 -23.26
C GLN A 205 -15.62 -22.95 -21.74
N GLN A 206 -16.24 -23.82 -20.94
CA GLN A 206 -16.03 -23.84 -19.48
C GLN A 206 -14.59 -24.21 -19.08
N LYS A 207 -14.01 -25.26 -19.69
CA LYS A 207 -12.62 -25.65 -19.40
C LYS A 207 -11.60 -24.55 -19.74
N ILE A 208 -11.88 -23.75 -20.76
CA ILE A 208 -11.01 -22.64 -21.17
C ILE A 208 -11.03 -21.52 -20.14
N VAL A 209 -12.23 -21.17 -19.67
CA VAL A 209 -12.40 -20.17 -18.61
C VAL A 209 -11.68 -20.63 -17.34
N GLU A 210 -11.73 -21.92 -16.99
CA GLU A 210 -10.98 -22.46 -15.85
C GLU A 210 -9.45 -22.39 -16.03
N GLU A 211 -8.92 -22.75 -17.20
CA GLU A 211 -7.47 -22.64 -17.51
C GLU A 211 -6.99 -21.18 -17.47
N ILE A 212 -7.83 -20.25 -17.94
CA ILE A 212 -7.54 -18.82 -17.87
C ILE A 212 -7.59 -18.33 -16.42
N LYS A 213 -8.60 -18.75 -15.64
CA LYS A 213 -8.69 -18.42 -14.21
C LYS A 213 -7.49 -18.91 -13.43
N GLU A 214 -6.94 -20.08 -13.76
CA GLU A 214 -5.66 -20.58 -13.22
C GLU A 214 -4.50 -19.61 -13.50
N THR A 215 -4.47 -19.01 -14.69
CA THR A 215 -3.41 -18.07 -15.10
C THR A 215 -3.50 -16.73 -14.36
N ILE A 216 -4.72 -16.30 -14.00
CA ILE A 216 -5.00 -15.00 -13.34
C ILE A 216 -5.22 -15.21 -11.83
N LYS A 217 -4.68 -16.30 -11.26
CA LYS A 217 -4.92 -16.61 -9.85
C LYS A 217 -4.42 -15.48 -8.94
N PRO A 218 -5.27 -15.02 -8.00
CA PRO A 218 -4.81 -14.13 -6.95
C PRO A 218 -3.70 -14.80 -6.15
N ILE A 219 -2.66 -14.04 -5.84
CA ILE A 219 -1.55 -14.47 -5.00
C ILE A 219 -1.64 -13.77 -3.64
N GLU A 220 -1.13 -14.40 -2.60
CA GLU A 220 -0.99 -13.72 -1.30
C GLU A 220 -0.07 -12.51 -1.46
N THR A 221 -0.55 -11.35 -1.05
CA THR A 221 0.24 -10.11 -1.07
C THR A 221 1.36 -10.22 -0.03
N PRO A 222 2.62 -9.88 -0.37
CA PRO A 222 3.70 -9.86 0.61
C PRO A 222 3.35 -9.01 1.83
N LYS A 223 3.65 -9.50 3.03
CA LYS A 223 3.29 -8.83 4.31
C LYS A 223 3.80 -7.38 4.39
N GLU A 224 4.98 -7.12 3.84
CA GLU A 224 5.57 -5.77 3.80
C GLU A 224 4.73 -4.84 2.92
N THR A 225 4.33 -5.29 1.72
CA THR A 225 3.45 -4.54 0.82
C THR A 225 2.08 -4.29 1.46
N ILE A 226 1.50 -5.27 2.16
CA ILE A 226 0.26 -5.07 2.92
C ILE A 226 0.47 -3.98 3.99
N LYS A 227 1.58 -4.04 4.73
CA LYS A 227 1.91 -3.04 5.77
C LYS A 227 2.02 -1.63 5.16
N GLU A 228 2.68 -1.50 4.02
CA GLU A 228 2.79 -0.23 3.28
C GLU A 228 1.42 0.28 2.83
N ILE A 229 0.58 -0.58 2.23
CA ILE A 229 -0.77 -0.19 1.81
C ILE A 229 -1.56 0.30 3.02
N LYS A 230 -1.60 -0.49 4.12
CA LYS A 230 -2.31 -0.13 5.35
C LYS A 230 -1.82 1.20 5.94
N GLN A 231 -0.52 1.49 5.85
CA GLN A 231 0.05 2.77 6.28
C GLN A 231 -0.40 3.93 5.39
N GLU A 232 -0.50 3.75 4.07
CA GLU A 232 -1.05 4.79 3.18
C GLU A 232 -2.55 5.05 3.43
N VAL A 233 -3.32 4.02 3.78
CA VAL A 233 -4.74 4.17 4.19
C VAL A 233 -4.86 5.00 5.46
N LYS A 234 -3.94 4.80 6.41
CA LYS A 234 -3.94 5.51 7.68
C LYS A 234 -3.78 7.01 7.53
N ASP A 235 -3.07 7.44 6.50
CA ASP A 235 -2.87 8.87 6.22
C ASP A 235 -4.08 9.49 5.51
N ILE A 236 -5.18 8.75 5.32
CA ILE A 236 -6.45 9.26 4.80
C ILE A 236 -7.24 9.93 5.93
N PRO A 237 -7.53 11.24 5.84
CA PRO A 237 -8.31 11.92 6.86
C PRO A 237 -9.74 11.35 6.90
N VAL A 238 -10.11 10.75 8.03
CA VAL A 238 -11.47 10.25 8.27
C VAL A 238 -12.37 11.41 8.65
N VAL A 239 -13.31 11.75 7.77
CA VAL A 239 -14.25 12.86 7.95
C VAL A 239 -15.47 12.42 8.75
N ALA A 240 -16.03 13.31 9.57
CA ALA A 240 -17.27 13.05 10.30
C ALA A 240 -18.49 12.75 9.40
N THR A 241 -18.45 13.19 8.13
CA THR A 241 -19.54 12.99 7.15
C THR A 241 -19.52 11.62 6.47
N VAL A 242 -18.51 10.80 6.77
CA VAL A 242 -18.38 9.45 6.22
C VAL A 242 -19.17 8.48 7.11
N HIS A 243 -20.00 7.62 6.50
CA HIS A 243 -20.80 6.61 7.19
C HIS A 243 -19.96 5.76 8.16
N GLU A 244 -20.56 5.40 9.31
CA GLU A 244 -19.87 4.67 10.38
C GLU A 244 -19.27 3.34 9.92
N GLU A 245 -19.87 2.63 8.95
CA GLU A 245 -19.29 1.40 8.40
C GLU A 245 -17.94 1.66 7.72
N VAL A 246 -17.85 2.72 6.91
CA VAL A 246 -16.62 3.13 6.23
C VAL A 246 -15.60 3.63 7.23
N LYS A 247 -16.04 4.41 8.23
CA LYS A 247 -15.19 4.90 9.31
C LYS A 247 -14.62 3.74 10.13
N GLN A 248 -15.42 2.71 10.41
CA GLN A 248 -14.95 1.48 11.02
C GLN A 248 -13.97 0.74 10.12
N GLU A 249 -14.20 0.69 8.82
CA GLU A 249 -13.31 0.01 7.88
C GLU A 249 -11.94 0.71 7.79
N ILE A 250 -11.92 2.04 7.66
CA ILE A 250 -10.69 2.83 7.73
C ILE A 250 -10.02 2.65 9.10
N SER A 251 -10.79 2.70 10.20
CA SER A 251 -10.25 2.52 11.56
C SER A 251 -9.67 1.13 11.78
N ARG A 252 -10.30 0.06 11.27
CA ARG A 252 -9.80 -1.32 11.34
C ARG A 252 -8.46 -1.45 10.63
N VAL A 253 -8.33 -0.85 9.44
CA VAL A 253 -7.07 -0.80 8.71
C VAL A 253 -5.98 -0.07 9.51
N VAL A 254 -6.36 0.97 10.27
CA VAL A 254 -5.46 1.74 11.15
C VAL A 254 -5.07 0.97 12.43
N GLU A 255 -5.99 0.23 13.05
CA GLU A 255 -5.79 -0.45 14.34
C GLU A 255 -4.82 -1.64 14.26
N ASP A 256 -4.85 -2.43 13.17
CA ASP A 256 -3.97 -3.58 12.99
C ASP A 256 -2.47 -3.21 13.05
N ASP A 257 -2.10 -2.03 12.55
CA ASP A 257 -0.71 -1.54 12.58
C ASP A 257 -0.30 -1.05 13.99
N THR A 258 -1.22 -0.52 14.80
CA THR A 258 -0.90 -0.15 16.20
C THR A 258 -0.55 -1.37 17.07
N LYS A 259 -1.18 -2.52 16.81
CA LYS A 259 -0.83 -3.80 17.45
C LYS A 259 0.48 -4.37 16.89
N ALA A 260 0.75 -4.19 15.59
CA ALA A 260 1.99 -4.63 14.96
C ALA A 260 3.21 -3.82 15.45
N LYS A 261 3.10 -2.50 15.55
CA LYS A 261 4.15 -1.61 16.08
C LYS A 261 4.52 -1.94 17.52
N LYS A 262 3.55 -2.26 18.38
CA LYS A 262 3.82 -2.72 19.75
C LYS A 262 4.63 -4.02 19.79
N ARG A 263 4.32 -4.98 18.91
CA ARG A 263 5.07 -6.26 18.81
C ARG A 263 6.49 -6.06 18.28
N GLU A 264 6.67 -5.19 17.29
CA GLU A 264 7.97 -4.89 16.69
C GLU A 264 8.91 -4.17 17.68
N GLU A 265 8.36 -3.25 18.47
CA GLU A 265 9.09 -2.54 19.53
C GLU A 265 9.52 -3.46 20.69
N GLU A 266 8.69 -4.46 21.02
CA GLU A 266 9.04 -5.53 21.98
C GLU A 266 10.16 -6.43 21.46
N THR A 267 10.13 -6.85 20.19
CA THR A 267 11.19 -7.67 19.59
C THR A 267 12.53 -6.95 19.51
N LEU A 268 12.53 -5.66 19.15
CA LEU A 268 13.75 -4.86 19.05
C LEU A 268 14.42 -4.65 20.42
N LYS A 269 13.62 -4.51 21.49
CA LYS A 269 14.14 -4.46 22.87
C LYS A 269 14.86 -5.77 23.25
N GLN A 270 14.29 -6.92 22.90
CA GLN A 270 14.90 -8.22 23.20
C GLN A 270 16.21 -8.47 22.44
N GLU A 271 16.30 -8.02 21.18
CA GLU A 271 17.53 -8.16 20.39
C GLU A 271 18.65 -7.25 20.87
N LYS A 272 18.34 -6.00 21.22
CA LYS A 272 19.32 -5.07 21.83
C LYS A 272 19.90 -5.64 23.13
N GLU A 273 19.05 -6.21 23.99
CA GLU A 273 19.49 -6.82 25.24
C GLU A 273 20.42 -8.03 25.00
N LYS A 274 20.13 -8.86 23.99
CA LYS A 274 20.99 -9.98 23.60
C LYS A 274 22.33 -9.51 23.05
N ALA A 275 22.35 -8.46 22.23
CA ALA A 275 23.56 -7.90 21.65
C ALA A 275 24.48 -7.29 22.72
N GLU A 276 23.92 -6.54 23.68
CA GLU A 276 24.68 -5.99 24.81
C GLU A 276 25.32 -7.10 25.66
N LYS A 277 24.57 -8.15 25.98
CA LYS A 277 25.09 -9.32 26.72
C LYS A 277 26.24 -10.00 25.96
N ALA A 278 26.12 -10.16 24.65
CA ALA A 278 27.18 -10.76 23.81
C ALA A 278 28.43 -9.89 23.74
N MET A 279 28.27 -8.56 23.68
CA MET A 279 29.39 -7.61 23.68
C MET A 279 30.13 -7.60 25.01
N GLN A 280 29.41 -7.61 26.14
CA GLN A 280 30.01 -7.71 27.47
C GLN A 280 30.83 -9.00 27.63
N LEU A 281 30.30 -10.13 27.17
CA LEU A 281 31.01 -11.42 27.21
C LEU A 281 32.29 -11.40 26.36
N LYS A 282 32.28 -10.76 25.19
CA LYS A 282 33.49 -10.60 24.34
C LYS A 282 34.55 -9.75 25.03
N LEU A 283 34.16 -8.61 25.59
CA LEU A 283 35.08 -7.72 26.30
C LEU A 283 35.72 -8.40 27.51
N GLU A 284 34.94 -9.20 28.26
CA GLU A 284 35.45 -9.96 29.40
C GLU A 284 36.47 -11.02 28.96
N LYS A 285 36.20 -11.76 27.87
CA LYS A 285 37.15 -12.73 27.30
C LYS A 285 38.45 -12.07 26.84
N GLU A 286 38.36 -10.92 26.20
CA GLU A 286 39.55 -10.18 25.74
C GLU A 286 40.39 -9.67 26.93
N ARG A 287 39.75 -9.14 27.99
CA ARG A 287 40.45 -8.74 29.23
C ARG A 287 41.16 -9.93 29.88
N LYS A 288 40.51 -11.10 29.94
CA LYS A 288 41.12 -12.34 30.46
C LYS A 288 42.32 -12.77 29.61
N ALA A 289 42.21 -12.73 28.28
CA ALA A 289 43.32 -13.08 27.38
C ALA A 289 44.52 -12.13 27.52
N LYS A 290 44.28 -10.81 27.61
CA LYS A 290 45.34 -9.81 27.86
C LYS A 290 46.05 -10.03 29.19
N MET A 291 45.29 -10.29 30.27
CA MET A 291 45.88 -10.62 31.58
C MET A 291 46.73 -11.90 31.52
N MET A 292 46.28 -12.93 30.82
CA MET A 292 47.04 -14.18 30.67
C MET A 292 48.32 -13.98 29.86
N ALA A 293 48.27 -13.20 28.78
CA ALA A 293 49.43 -12.87 27.96
C ALA A 293 50.48 -12.06 28.73
N GLN A 294 50.06 -11.11 29.56
CA GLN A 294 50.96 -10.35 30.43
C GLN A 294 51.65 -11.25 31.45
N LYS A 295 50.91 -12.13 32.14
CA LYS A 295 51.50 -13.11 33.07
C LYS A 295 52.55 -13.99 32.39
N LEU A 296 52.29 -14.45 31.16
CA LEU A 296 53.24 -15.28 30.41
C LEU A 296 54.50 -14.49 30.01
N GLN A 297 54.36 -13.21 29.64
CA GLN A 297 55.51 -12.35 29.34
C GLN A 297 56.37 -12.07 30.57
N GLU A 298 55.75 -11.81 31.73
CA GLU A 298 56.46 -11.64 32.99
C GLU A 298 57.23 -12.91 33.38
N GLU A 299 56.61 -14.09 33.24
CA GLU A 299 57.27 -15.37 33.50
C GLU A 299 58.47 -15.60 32.57
N LYS A 300 58.34 -15.30 31.27
CA LYS A 300 59.45 -15.39 30.31
C LYS A 300 60.59 -14.45 30.66
N ARG A 301 60.30 -13.19 31.01
CA ARG A 301 61.32 -12.21 31.42
C ARG A 301 62.04 -12.65 32.69
N ALA A 302 61.32 -13.23 33.66
CA ALA A 302 61.92 -13.76 34.88
C ALA A 302 62.87 -14.94 34.57
N LYS A 303 62.46 -15.85 33.68
CA LYS A 303 63.31 -16.97 33.21
C LYS A 303 64.57 -16.49 32.49
N GLU A 304 64.44 -15.55 31.54
CA GLU A 304 65.56 -14.97 30.81
C GLU A 304 66.56 -14.27 31.75
N LYS A 305 66.06 -13.51 32.74
CA LYS A 305 66.92 -12.85 33.72
C LYS A 305 67.68 -13.87 34.56
N ALA A 306 67.01 -14.93 35.03
CA ALA A 306 67.65 -16.00 35.79
C ALA A 306 68.74 -16.73 34.96
N GLU A 307 68.52 -16.92 33.66
CA GLU A 307 69.50 -17.53 32.75
C GLU A 307 70.70 -16.63 32.49
N ARG A 308 70.48 -15.32 32.25
CA ARG A 308 71.57 -14.34 32.11
C ARG A 308 72.42 -14.23 33.37
N GLU A 309 71.79 -14.26 34.56
CA GLU A 309 72.51 -14.27 35.83
C GLU A 309 73.36 -15.54 36.00
N LYS A 310 72.87 -16.71 35.56
CA LYS A 310 73.66 -17.95 35.54
C LYS A 310 74.85 -17.86 34.58
N ALA A 311 74.62 -17.40 33.34
CA ALA A 311 75.67 -17.27 32.34
C ALA A 311 76.76 -16.27 32.75
N ALA A 312 76.38 -15.14 33.34
CA ALA A 312 77.34 -14.15 33.85
C ALA A 312 78.19 -14.70 35.01
N LYS A 313 77.60 -15.50 35.92
CA LYS A 313 78.35 -16.20 36.96
C LYS A 313 79.36 -17.19 36.35
N GLU A 314 78.98 -17.91 35.31
CA GLU A 314 79.87 -18.86 34.64
C GLU A 314 81.02 -18.19 33.86
N GLN A 315 80.77 -17.05 33.21
CA GLN A 315 81.81 -16.27 32.55
C GLN A 315 82.82 -15.70 33.55
N LYS A 316 82.38 -15.15 34.69
CA LYS A 316 83.29 -14.71 35.75
C LYS A 316 84.20 -15.84 36.25
N ILE A 317 83.63 -17.04 36.46
CA ILE A 317 84.41 -18.23 36.83
C ILE A 317 85.48 -18.57 35.77
N LYS A 318 85.18 -18.39 34.48
CA LYS A 318 86.14 -18.63 33.39
C LYS A 318 87.22 -17.55 33.31
N GLU A 319 86.87 -16.28 33.44
CA GLU A 319 87.84 -15.17 33.45
C GLU A 319 88.81 -15.26 34.63
N ASP A 320 88.33 -15.60 35.82
CA ASP A 320 89.16 -15.78 37.01
C ASP A 320 90.14 -16.96 36.85
N ARG A 321 89.77 -18.00 36.06
CA ARG A 321 90.67 -19.10 35.71
C ARG A 321 91.79 -18.71 34.73
N VAL A 322 91.52 -17.81 33.78
CA VAL A 322 92.50 -17.40 32.74
C VAL A 322 93.53 -16.42 33.29
N LYS A 323 93.14 -15.52 34.21
CA LYS A 323 94.08 -14.56 34.84
C LYS A 323 95.12 -15.21 35.74
N ASN A 324 94.93 -16.47 36.13
CA ASN A 324 95.82 -17.19 37.04
C ASN A 324 96.87 -18.06 36.32
N ILE A 325 97.11 -17.81 35.03
CA ILE A 325 98.14 -18.51 34.24
C ILE A 325 99.42 -17.64 34.23
N PRO A 326 100.55 -18.08 34.84
CA PRO A 326 101.78 -17.29 34.90
C PRO A 326 102.45 -17.21 33.53
N THR A 327 102.80 -16.01 33.08
CA THR A 327 103.59 -15.79 31.86
C THR A 327 105.09 -15.99 32.15
N LEU A 328 105.72 -16.88 31.38
CA LEU A 328 107.15 -17.24 31.41
C LEU A 328 108.02 -16.23 30.65
#